data_AF-A0A5B1BKI9-F1
#
_entry.id   AF-A0A5B1BKI9-F1
#
_cell.length_a   1.000
_cell.length_b   1.000
_cell.length_c   1.000
_cell.angle_alpha   90.00
_cell.angle_beta   90.00
_cell.angle_gamma   90.00
#
_symmetry.space_group_name_H-M   'P 1'
#
loop_
_entity.id
_entity.type
_entity.pdbx_description
1 polymer ?
#
loop_
_entity_poly.entity_id
_entity_poly.type
_entity_poly.pdbx_seq_one_letter_code
_entity_poly.pdbx_strand_id
1 'polypeptide(L)'
;MENEKIDKIINDFLKEFNQMCTTTRRDFLIRERIVTYEHGSSVKRYDITHQVRRRNNEWLIEGVSSIFWIFKKRFPLLKISRKNDRISFKGLFTAAFSDFDVSLIESKLKEYMEICKKQPKDVFVKS
;
A
#
# COMPACT_ATOMS: atom_id res chain seq x y z
N MET A 1 -1.98 11.28 -21.50
CA MET A 1 -1.03 12.31 -21.05
C MET A 1 -1.01 12.52 -19.54
N GLU A 2 -2.01 13.12 -18.90
CA GLU A 2 -1.88 13.46 -17.48
C GLU A 2 -1.91 12.24 -16.54
N ASN A 3 -2.76 11.26 -16.84
CA ASN A 3 -2.76 10.00 -16.08
C ASN A 3 -1.46 9.21 -16.25
N GLU A 4 -0.75 9.32 -17.39
CA GLU A 4 0.55 8.66 -17.60
C GLU A 4 1.64 9.28 -16.73
N LYS A 5 1.58 10.61 -16.52
CA LYS A 5 2.46 11.29 -15.56
C LYS A 5 2.18 10.81 -14.14
N ILE A 6 0.91 10.70 -13.76
CA ILE A 6 0.50 10.16 -12.45
C ILE A 6 0.97 8.71 -12.28
N ASP A 7 0.81 7.86 -13.31
CA ASP A 7 1.30 6.48 -13.30
C ASP A 7 2.80 6.42 -13.02
N LYS A 8 3.58 7.26 -13.70
CA LYS A 8 5.02 7.32 -13.50
C LYS A 8 5.36 7.68 -12.06
N ILE A 9 4.75 8.74 -11.52
CA ILE A 9 4.97 9.18 -10.13
C ILE A 9 4.63 8.06 -9.13
N ILE A 10 3.51 7.37 -9.33
CA ILE A 10 3.07 6.28 -8.45
C ILE A 10 4.01 5.07 -8.55
N ASN A 11 4.50 4.74 -9.74
CA ASN A 11 5.44 3.64 -9.94
C ASN A 11 6.83 3.95 -9.37
N ASP A 12 7.31 5.18 -9.51
CA ASP A 12 8.55 5.65 -8.90
C ASP A 12 8.44 5.57 -7.37
N PHE A 13 7.33 6.05 -6.80
CA PHE A 13 7.03 5.87 -5.38
C PHE A 13 7.02 4.39 -4.96
N LEU A 14 6.37 3.50 -5.71
CA LEU A 14 6.31 2.07 -5.38
C LEU A 14 7.70 1.44 -5.35
N LYS A 15 8.57 1.83 -6.30
CA LYS A 15 9.95 1.35 -6.35
C LYS A 15 10.73 1.77 -5.10
N GLU A 16 10.65 3.04 -4.73
CA GLU A 16 11.26 3.57 -3.51
C GLU A 16 10.68 2.90 -2.25
N PHE A 17 9.36 2.71 -2.21
CA PHE A 17 8.66 2.05 -1.12
C PHE A 17 9.17 0.62 -0.93
N ASN A 18 9.26 -0.15 -2.00
CA ASN A 18 9.79 -1.52 -1.97
C ASN A 18 11.26 -1.55 -1.54
N GLN A 19 12.08 -0.60 -1.99
CA GLN A 19 13.47 -0.49 -1.54
C GLN A 19 13.57 -0.17 -0.05
N MET A 20 12.75 0.72 0.47
CA MET A 20 12.67 0.99 1.91
C MET A 20 12.25 -0.29 2.67
N CYS A 21 11.26 -1.02 2.18
CA CYS A 21 10.79 -2.26 2.80
C CYS A 21 11.90 -3.31 2.91
N THR A 22 12.73 -3.49 1.88
CA THR A 22 13.80 -4.49 1.91
C THR A 22 14.99 -4.09 2.77
N THR A 23 15.25 -2.78 2.90
CA THR A 23 16.43 -2.23 3.59
C THR A 23 16.19 -1.93 5.07
N THR A 24 15.09 -1.23 5.40
CA THR A 24 14.88 -0.63 6.74
C THR A 24 13.54 -0.99 7.36
N ARG A 25 12.53 -1.36 6.56
CA ARG A 25 11.15 -1.63 7.01
C ARG A 25 10.64 -3.00 6.55
N ARG A 26 11.38 -4.07 6.87
CA ARG A 26 11.03 -5.45 6.46
C ARG A 26 9.68 -5.92 7.01
N ASP A 27 9.20 -5.32 8.10
CA ASP A 27 7.88 -5.55 8.67
C ASP A 27 6.74 -5.26 7.68
N PHE A 28 6.95 -4.39 6.69
CA PHE A 28 5.97 -4.14 5.63
C PHE A 28 5.88 -5.28 4.60
N LEU A 29 6.84 -6.20 4.57
CA LEU A 29 6.82 -7.35 3.65
C LEU A 29 6.12 -8.57 4.27
N ILE A 30 5.56 -8.42 5.47
CA ILE A 30 4.97 -9.51 6.24
C ILE A 30 3.57 -9.10 6.70
N ARG A 31 2.61 -10.03 6.62
CA ARG A 31 1.28 -9.89 7.23
C ARG A 31 0.92 -11.10 8.06
N GLU A 32 0.30 -10.87 9.20
CA GLU A 32 -0.28 -11.90 10.04
C GLU A 32 -1.80 -11.76 10.03
N ARG A 33 -2.48 -12.91 10.00
CA ARG A 33 -3.94 -12.96 10.13
C ARG A 33 -4.30 -14.11 11.06
N ILE A 34 -5.18 -13.82 12.00
CA ILE A 34 -5.82 -14.87 12.81
C ILE A 34 -6.83 -15.60 11.92
N VAL A 35 -6.68 -16.91 11.81
CA VAL A 35 -7.61 -17.80 11.12
C VAL A 35 -8.29 -18.68 12.15
N THR A 36 -9.62 -18.67 12.17
CA THR A 36 -10.42 -19.46 13.12
C THR A 36 -10.85 -20.75 12.45
N TYR A 37 -10.56 -21.88 13.09
CA TYR A 37 -11.00 -23.22 12.74
C TYR A 37 -11.94 -23.74 13.83
N GLU A 38 -12.69 -24.82 13.54
CA GLU A 38 -13.64 -25.43 14.49
C GLU A 38 -12.98 -25.87 15.81
N HIS A 39 -11.68 -26.18 15.80
CA HIS A 39 -10.91 -26.62 16.97
C HIS A 39 -9.95 -25.55 17.54
N GLY A 40 -10.04 -24.29 17.08
CA GLY A 40 -9.24 -23.18 17.63
C GLY A 40 -8.75 -22.18 16.58
N SER A 41 -8.08 -21.13 17.04
CA SER A 41 -7.51 -20.08 16.19
C SER A 41 -6.00 -20.25 16.04
N SER A 42 -5.47 -19.99 14.84
CA SER A 42 -4.03 -19.94 14.59
C SER A 42 -3.63 -18.66 13.85
N VAL A 43 -2.40 -18.20 14.08
CA VAL A 43 -1.82 -17.05 13.38
C VAL A 43 -1.19 -17.55 12.09
N LYS A 44 -1.68 -17.07 10.95
CA LYS A 44 -1.09 -17.33 9.63
C LYS A 44 -0.28 -16.13 9.18
N ARG A 45 1.00 -16.36 8.91
CA ARG A 45 1.94 -15.38 8.38
C ARG A 45 2.03 -15.47 6.85
N TYR A 46 2.11 -14.33 6.20
CA TYR A 46 2.19 -14.16 4.75
C TYR A 46 3.36 -13.26 4.41
N ASP A 47 4.26 -13.74 3.58
CA ASP A 47 5.21 -12.87 2.88
C ASP A 47 4.51 -12.23 1.69
N ILE A 48 4.75 -10.94 1.49
CA ILE A 48 4.07 -10.15 0.47
C ILE A 48 5.03 -9.29 -0.34
N THR A 49 4.64 -9.02 -1.58
CA THR A 49 5.28 -8.01 -2.44
C THR A 49 4.27 -6.92 -2.75
N HIS A 50 4.68 -5.65 -2.71
CA HIS A 50 3.79 -4.55 -3.08
C HIS A 50 3.77 -4.35 -4.59
N GLN A 51 2.56 -4.17 -5.12
CA GLN A 51 2.31 -3.86 -6.52
C GLN A 51 1.26 -2.75 -6.64
N VAL A 52 1.22 -2.10 -7.80
CA VAL A 52 0.16 -1.17 -8.17
C VAL A 52 -0.84 -1.89 -9.07
N ARG A 53 -2.12 -1.77 -8.72
CA ARG A 53 -3.24 -2.15 -9.56
C ARG A 53 -4.00 -0.90 -9.96
N ARG A 54 -4.05 -0.61 -11.25
CA ARG A 54 -4.81 0.52 -11.79
C ARG A 54 -6.19 0.08 -12.28
N ARG A 55 -7.20 0.91 -12.01
CA ARG A 55 -8.55 0.83 -12.60
C ARG A 55 -9.07 2.23 -12.86
N ASN A 56 -9.20 2.60 -14.13
CA ASN A 56 -9.67 3.93 -14.56
C ASN A 56 -8.89 5.07 -13.86
N ASN A 57 -9.57 5.83 -13.01
CA ASN A 57 -9.05 6.96 -12.24
C ASN A 57 -8.62 6.57 -10.83
N GLU A 58 -8.36 5.29 -10.59
CA GLU A 58 -7.93 4.77 -9.29
C GLU A 58 -6.67 3.93 -9.42
N TRP A 59 -5.75 4.13 -8.46
CA TRP A 59 -4.57 3.32 -8.26
C TRP A 59 -4.63 2.71 -6.87
N LEU A 60 -4.52 1.39 -6.81
CA LEU A 60 -4.46 0.64 -5.56
C LEU A 60 -3.07 0.05 -5.40
N ILE A 61 -2.34 0.53 -4.41
CA ILE A 61 -1.12 -0.10 -3.93
C ILE A 61 -1.52 -1.15 -2.91
N GLU A 62 -1.15 -2.39 -3.18
CA GLU A 62 -1.52 -3.55 -2.37
C GLU A 62 -0.32 -4.48 -2.23
N GLY A 63 -0.18 -5.06 -1.04
CA GLY A 63 0.72 -6.17 -0.80
C GLY A 63 0.05 -7.49 -1.21
N VAL A 64 0.78 -8.34 -1.92
CA VAL A 64 0.24 -9.60 -2.47
C VAL A 64 1.06 -10.79 -2.00
N SER A 65 0.39 -11.76 -1.39
CA SER A 65 0.96 -13.05 -1.03
C SER A 65 0.57 -14.13 -2.03
N SER A 66 1.55 -14.87 -2.53
CA SER A 66 1.37 -16.01 -3.43
C SER A 66 1.40 -17.30 -2.60
N ILE A 67 0.22 -17.78 -2.15
CA ILE A 67 0.13 -18.99 -1.32
C ILE A 67 -0.05 -20.24 -2.20
N PHE A 68 -0.81 -20.10 -3.28
CA PHE A 68 -0.94 -21.07 -4.39
C PHE A 68 -1.14 -20.27 -5.68
N TRP A 69 -0.69 -20.80 -6.82
CA TRP A 69 -0.60 -20.08 -8.12
C TRP A 69 -1.90 -19.35 -8.54
N ILE A 70 -3.06 -19.80 -8.03
CA ILE A 70 -4.40 -19.29 -8.37
C ILE A 70 -5.02 -18.43 -7.24
N PHE A 71 -4.62 -18.61 -5.98
CA PHE A 71 -5.23 -17.93 -4.82
C PHE A 71 -4.25 -16.92 -4.20
N LYS A 72 -4.26 -15.71 -4.76
CA LYS A 72 -3.50 -14.57 -4.22
C LYS A 72 -4.27 -13.91 -3.07
N LYS A 73 -3.66 -13.79 -1.90
CA LYS A 73 -4.17 -12.91 -0.83
C LYS A 73 -3.63 -11.51 -1.07
N ARG A 74 -4.50 -10.51 -0.93
CA ARG A 74 -4.18 -9.11 -1.19
C ARG A 74 -4.47 -8.28 0.06
N PHE A 75 -3.57 -7.37 0.36
CA PHE A 75 -3.59 -6.52 1.53
C PHE A 75 -3.50 -5.07 1.07
N PRO A 76 -4.63 -4.33 1.06
CA PRO A 76 -4.64 -2.93 0.66
C PRO A 76 -3.69 -2.10 1.53
N LEU A 77 -2.83 -1.31 0.90
CA LEU A 77 -1.93 -0.38 1.59
C LEU A 77 -2.38 1.06 1.37
N LEU A 78 -2.52 1.47 0.12
CA LEU A 78 -2.87 2.83 -0.25
C LEU A 78 -3.72 2.82 -1.51
N LYS A 79 -4.90 3.44 -1.44
CA LYS A 79 -5.76 3.76 -2.57
C LYS A 79 -5.61 5.24 -2.91
N ILE A 80 -5.42 5.52 -4.19
CA ILE A 80 -5.31 6.86 -4.75
C ILE A 80 -6.46 7.00 -5.74
N SER A 81 -7.38 7.92 -5.50
CA SER A 81 -8.53 8.14 -6.38
C SER A 81 -8.49 9.55 -6.94
N ARG A 82 -8.66 9.68 -8.25
CA ARG A 82 -8.75 10.95 -8.96
C ARG A 82 -10.19 11.28 -9.32
N LYS A 83 -10.60 12.52 -9.03
CA LYS A 83 -11.88 13.11 -9.44
C LYS A 83 -11.60 14.49 -10.02
N ASN A 84 -11.71 14.62 -11.35
CA ASN A 84 -11.29 15.82 -12.09
C ASN A 84 -9.83 16.15 -11.77
N ASP A 85 -9.54 17.37 -11.32
CA ASP A 85 -8.18 17.82 -10.99
C ASP A 85 -7.81 17.61 -9.52
N ARG A 86 -8.61 16.81 -8.79
CA ARG A 86 -8.36 16.47 -7.40
C ARG A 86 -8.00 15.01 -7.22
N ILE A 87 -7.12 14.75 -6.27
CA ILE A 87 -6.70 13.43 -5.82
C ILE A 87 -7.02 13.28 -4.34
N SER A 88 -7.40 12.07 -3.95
CA SER A 88 -7.59 11.67 -2.56
C SER A 88 -6.79 10.40 -2.26
N PHE A 89 -6.27 10.31 -1.04
CA PHE A 89 -5.56 9.13 -0.55
C PHE A 89 -6.39 8.45 0.55
N LYS A 90 -6.58 7.14 0.39
CA LYS A 90 -7.20 6.28 1.39
C LYS A 90 -6.37 5.01 1.55
N GLY A 91 -5.63 4.91 2.63
CA GLY A 91 -4.73 3.84 2.94
C GLY A 91 -4.71 3.56 4.43
N LEU A 92 -3.93 2.56 4.78
CA LEU A 92 -3.87 1.99 6.11
C LEU A 92 -3.43 3.00 7.18
N PHE A 93 -2.60 3.96 6.79
CA PHE A 93 -2.07 5.01 7.67
C PHE A 93 -2.46 6.43 7.23
N THR A 94 -3.48 6.58 6.38
CA THR A 94 -3.78 7.85 5.69
C THR A 94 -4.87 8.70 6.34
N ALA A 95 -5.16 8.55 7.63
CA ALA A 95 -6.22 9.34 8.28
C ALA A 95 -6.08 10.87 8.06
N ALA A 96 -4.93 11.34 7.57
CA ALA A 96 -4.56 12.75 7.38
C ALA A 96 -4.71 13.33 5.94
N PHE A 97 -5.05 12.57 4.89
CA PHE A 97 -5.05 13.11 3.52
C PHE A 97 -6.46 13.37 2.96
N SER A 98 -6.93 14.62 3.05
CA SER A 98 -8.12 15.11 2.34
C SER A 98 -7.87 15.27 0.84
N ASP A 99 -8.91 15.59 0.07
CA ASP A 99 -8.77 15.92 -1.36
C ASP A 99 -7.75 17.06 -1.57
N PHE A 100 -6.82 16.87 -2.52
CA PHE A 100 -5.78 17.85 -2.87
C PHE A 100 -5.60 17.94 -4.40
N ASP A 101 -4.92 18.98 -4.85
CA ASP A 101 -4.65 19.21 -6.28
C ASP A 101 -3.71 18.14 -6.87
N VAL A 102 -3.99 17.68 -8.08
CA VAL A 102 -3.18 16.68 -8.80
C VAL A 102 -1.68 16.99 -8.80
N SER A 103 -1.29 18.26 -8.88
CA SER A 103 0.10 18.72 -8.87
C SER A 103 0.85 18.37 -7.59
N LEU A 104 0.13 18.15 -6.48
CA LEU A 104 0.71 17.85 -5.16
C LEU A 104 0.96 16.36 -4.94
N ILE A 105 0.55 15.48 -5.86
CA ILE A 105 0.61 14.02 -5.66
C ILE A 105 1.98 13.51 -5.22
N GLU A 106 3.05 13.99 -5.84
CA GLU A 106 4.42 13.56 -5.49
C GLU A 106 4.77 13.93 -4.06
N SER A 107 4.50 15.18 -3.65
CA SER A 107 4.74 15.64 -2.29
C SER A 107 3.93 14.85 -1.25
N LYS A 108 2.68 14.49 -1.59
CA LYS A 108 1.81 13.71 -0.72
C LYS A 108 2.23 12.25 -0.61
N LEU A 109 2.77 11.65 -1.67
CA LEU A 109 3.37 10.32 -1.61
C LEU A 109 4.63 10.29 -0.74
N LYS A 110 5.46 11.35 -0.81
CA LYS A 110 6.62 11.50 0.09
C LYS A 110 6.18 11.66 1.55
N GLU A 111 5.14 12.45 1.81
CA GLU A 111 4.55 12.58 3.14
C GLU A 111 4.04 11.23 3.66
N TYR A 112 3.34 10.46 2.82
CA TYR A 112 2.89 9.11 3.16
C TYR A 112 4.05 8.14 3.45
N MET A 113 5.15 8.22 2.69
CA MET A 113 6.37 7.44 2.95
C MET A 113 6.93 7.72 4.34
N GLU A 114 7.02 8.99 4.73
CA GLU A 114 7.50 9.40 6.04
C GLU A 114 6.57 8.95 7.17
N ILE A 115 5.25 8.98 6.95
CA ILE A 115 4.29 8.39 7.89
C ILE A 115 4.56 6.90 8.07
N CYS A 116 4.77 6.16 6.97
CA CYS A 116 5.09 4.73 7.03
C CYS A 116 6.39 4.46 7.81
N LYS A 117 7.44 5.28 7.60
CA LYS A 117 8.72 5.16 8.31
C LYS A 117 8.61 5.42 9.81
N LYS A 118 7.71 6.32 10.24
CA LYS A 118 7.51 6.69 11.65
C LYS A 118 6.60 5.72 12.41
N GLN A 119 5.89 4.85 11.71
CA GLN A 119 5.05 3.86 12.35
C GLN A 119 5.87 2.92 13.26
N PRO A 120 5.30 2.44 14.39
CA PRO A 120 5.91 1.40 15.21
C PRO A 120 6.29 0.18 14.37
N LYS A 121 7.33 -0.54 14.79
CA LYS A 121 7.67 -1.84 14.19
C LYS A 121 6.48 -2.79 14.33
N ASP A 122 6.27 -3.60 13.30
CA ASP A 122 5.22 -4.62 13.22
C ASP A 122 3.78 -4.10 13.17
N VAL A 123 3.56 -2.77 13.10
CA VAL A 123 2.19 -2.23 12.96
C VAL A 123 1.52 -2.78 11.71
N PHE A 124 2.29 -2.91 10.62
CA PHE A 124 1.77 -3.42 9.37
C PHE A 124 1.47 -4.91 9.48
N VAL A 125 2.36 -5.68 10.11
CA VAL A 125 2.21 -7.13 10.33
C VAL A 125 0.85 -7.45 10.96
N LYS A 126 0.44 -6.67 11.97
CA LYS A 126 -0.75 -6.95 12.81
C LYS A 126 -2.06 -6.27 12.36
N SER A 127 -1.99 -5.38 11.37
CA SER A 127 -3.12 -4.52 10.94
C SER A 127 -4.15 -5.20 10.02
#